data_AF-A0A2D0JPI4-F1
#
_entry.id   AF-A0A2D0JPI4-F1
#
_cell.length_a   1.000
_cell.length_b   1.000
_cell.length_c   1.000
_cell.angle_alpha   90.00
_cell.angle_beta   90.00
_cell.angle_gamma   90.00
#
_symmetry.space_group_name_H-M   'P 1'
#
loop_
_entity.id
_entity.type
_entity.pdbx_description
1 polymer ?
#
loop_
_entity_poly.entity_id
_entity_poly.type
_entity_poly.pdbx_seq_one_letter_code
_entity_poly.pdbx_strand_id
1 'polypeptide(L)'
;MGIVSQPQLTLFDTASRNLVIHKIFIENDKKVRERLVSLIRKGIENGEIGKQINAEQAAFWLMTTVDGAIGKKGMESDFKGAENLDFLTYMIQKTFTS
;
A
#
# COMPACT_ATOMS: atom_id res chain seq x y z
N MET A 1 -14.38 22.22 14.04
CA MET A 1 -14.20 20.82 14.48
C MET A 1 -14.38 19.95 13.25
N GLY A 2 -13.28 19.65 12.55
CA GLY A 2 -13.33 19.00 11.24
C GLY A 2 -13.19 17.49 11.38
N ILE A 3 -14.23 16.75 11.01
CA ILE A 3 -14.09 15.32 10.75
C ILE A 3 -13.42 15.22 9.37
N VAL A 4 -12.11 15.05 9.34
CA VAL A 4 -11.44 14.56 8.13
C VAL A 4 -11.81 13.08 8.05
N SER A 5 -12.96 12.80 7.42
CA SER A 5 -13.43 11.44 7.18
C SER A 5 -12.39 10.73 6.31
N GLN A 6 -11.71 9.71 6.86
CA GLN A 6 -10.76 8.86 6.13
C GLN A 6 -11.57 7.82 5.35
N PRO A 7 -11.79 7.99 4.04
CA PRO A 7 -12.78 7.19 3.30
C PRO A 7 -12.39 5.70 3.28
N GLN A 8 -11.09 5.40 3.34
CA GLN A 8 -10.57 4.03 3.33
C GLN A 8 -10.87 3.29 4.63
N LEU A 9 -10.63 3.90 5.80
CA LEU A 9 -10.95 3.29 7.11
C LEU A 9 -12.45 3.00 7.24
N THR A 10 -13.30 3.94 6.84
CA THR A 10 -14.76 3.74 6.86
C THR A 10 -15.21 2.62 5.92
N LEU A 11 -14.50 2.40 4.81
CA LEU A 11 -14.81 1.33 3.86
C LEU A 11 -14.44 -0.05 4.44
N PHE A 12 -13.30 -0.18 5.13
CA PHE A 12 -12.91 -1.42 5.82
C PHE A 12 -13.92 -1.82 6.91
N ASP A 13 -14.32 -0.86 7.76
CA ASP A 13 -15.31 -1.11 8.80
C ASP A 13 -16.66 -1.51 8.21
N THR A 14 -17.09 -0.84 7.14
CA THR A 14 -18.34 -1.14 6.44
C THR A 14 -18.28 -2.50 5.75
N ALA A 15 -17.15 -2.83 5.11
CA ALA A 15 -16.88 -4.13 4.50
C ALA A 15 -16.96 -5.25 5.55
N SER A 16 -16.40 -5.08 6.74
CA SER A 16 -16.44 -6.11 7.79
C SER A 16 -17.87 -6.51 8.22
N ARG A 17 -18.84 -5.60 8.04
CA ARG A 17 -20.25 -5.78 8.43
C ARG A 17 -21.17 -6.08 7.25
N ASN A 18 -20.67 -6.05 6.01
CA ASN A 18 -21.45 -6.27 4.79
C ASN A 18 -20.67 -7.14 3.79
N LEU A 19 -21.11 -8.40 3.64
CA LEU A 19 -20.45 -9.40 2.78
C LEU A 19 -20.30 -8.96 1.31
N VAL A 20 -21.23 -8.17 0.78
CA VAL A 20 -21.17 -7.66 -0.59
C VAL A 20 -20.03 -6.64 -0.72
N ILE A 21 -19.95 -5.70 0.23
CA ILE A 21 -18.90 -4.68 0.26
C ILE A 21 -17.53 -5.32 0.53
N HIS A 22 -17.48 -6.33 1.40
CA HIS A 22 -16.27 -7.12 1.65
C HIS A 22 -15.72 -7.78 0.39
N LYS A 23 -16.59 -8.40 -0.41
CA LYS A 23 -16.19 -9.05 -1.66
C LYS A 23 -15.63 -8.05 -2.67
N ILE A 24 -16.29 -6.89 -2.82
CA ILE A 24 -15.82 -5.80 -3.69
C ILE A 24 -14.43 -5.32 -3.23
N PHE A 25 -14.23 -5.19 -1.92
CA PHE A 25 -12.95 -4.78 -1.35
C PHE A 25 -11.82 -5.78 -1.68
N ILE A 26 -12.04 -7.08 -1.46
CA ILE A 26 -11.06 -8.13 -1.78
C ILE A 26 -10.73 -8.15 -3.27
N GLU A 27 -11.74 -8.06 -4.14
CA GLU A 27 -11.52 -8.05 -5.59
C GLU A 27 -10.74 -6.81 -6.03
N ASN A 28 -10.99 -5.65 -5.42
CA ASN A 28 -10.24 -4.45 -5.70
C ASN A 28 -8.80 -4.52 -5.20
N ASP A 29 -8.58 -5.01 -3.97
CA ASP A 29 -7.24 -5.21 -3.41
C ASP A 29 -6.39 -6.11 -4.30
N LYS A 30 -6.98 -7.23 -4.76
CA LYS A 30 -6.35 -8.13 -5.72
C LYS A 30 -5.96 -7.42 -7.02
N LYS A 31 -6.85 -6.63 -7.61
CA LYS A 31 -6.57 -5.87 -8.85
C LYS A 31 -5.45 -4.85 -8.66
N VAL A 32 -5.40 -4.17 -7.51
CA VAL A 32 -4.34 -3.21 -7.18
C VAL A 32 -3.00 -3.95 -7.08
N ARG A 33 -2.97 -5.07 -6.38
CA ARG A 33 -1.78 -5.93 -6.24
C ARG A 33 -1.26 -6.40 -7.59
N GLU A 34 -2.13 -6.93 -8.45
CA GLU A 34 -1.76 -7.41 -9.79
C GLU A 34 -1.16 -6.29 -10.66
N ARG A 35 -1.72 -5.08 -10.59
CA ARG A 35 -1.18 -3.90 -11.28
C ARG A 35 0.19 -3.52 -10.74
N LEU A 36 0.37 -3.52 -9.42
CA LEU A 36 1.64 -3.18 -8.79
C LEU A 36 2.74 -4.20 -9.15
N VAL A 37 2.40 -5.50 -9.14
CA VAL A 37 3.30 -6.57 -9.61
C VAL A 37 3.73 -6.33 -11.05
N SER A 38 2.80 -5.97 -11.94
CA SER A 38 3.12 -5.68 -13.34
C SER A 38 4.08 -4.49 -13.48
N LEU A 39 3.90 -3.43 -12.69
CA LEU A 39 4.81 -2.28 -12.68
C LEU A 39 6.21 -2.66 -12.19
N ILE A 40 6.31 -3.45 -11.13
CA ILE A 40 7.60 -3.91 -10.58
C ILE A 40 8.32 -4.81 -11.60
N ARG A 41 7.61 -5.73 -12.26
CA ARG A 41 8.17 -6.56 -13.33
C ARG A 41 8.75 -5.71 -14.46
N LYS A 42 8.01 -4.68 -14.90
CA LYS A 42 8.49 -3.75 -15.92
C LYS A 42 9.74 -2.99 -15.48
N GLY A 43 9.82 -2.55 -14.23
CA GLY A 43 11.03 -1.94 -13.66
C GLY A 43 12.23 -2.89 -13.65
N ILE A 44 12.00 -4.18 -13.36
CA ILE A 44 13.05 -5.21 -13.44
C ILE A 44 13.54 -5.41 -14.89
N GLU A 45 12.61 -5.50 -15.84
CA GLU A 45 12.90 -5.64 -17.27
C GLU A 45 13.71 -4.46 -17.81
N ASN A 46 13.39 -3.25 -17.38
CA ASN A 46 14.10 -2.02 -17.73
C ASN A 46 15.45 -1.85 -17.01
N GLY A 47 15.76 -2.68 -16.01
CA GLY A 47 16.96 -2.54 -15.18
C GLY A 47 16.87 -1.42 -14.13
N GLU A 48 15.69 -0.87 -13.88
CA GLU A 48 15.40 0.13 -12.84
C GLU A 48 15.31 -0.51 -11.44
N ILE A 49 14.95 -1.80 -11.38
CA ILE A 49 14.82 -2.61 -10.17
C ILE A 49 15.74 -3.82 -10.28
N GLY A 50 16.41 -4.19 -9.18
CA GLY A 50 17.29 -5.35 -9.09
C GLY A 50 16.59 -6.65 -9.49
N LYS A 51 17.25 -7.47 -10.32
CA LYS A 51 16.71 -8.73 -10.86
C LYS A 51 16.43 -9.79 -9.79
N GLN A 52 17.04 -9.65 -8.62
CA GLN A 52 16.83 -10.52 -7.46
C GLN A 52 15.50 -10.25 -6.73
N ILE A 53 14.81 -9.15 -7.05
CA ILE A 53 13.56 -8.77 -6.39
C ILE A 53 12.41 -9.64 -6.90
N ASN A 54 11.71 -10.31 -5.97
CA ASN A 54 10.46 -11.00 -6.28
C ASN A 54 9.31 -10.00 -6.33
N ALA A 55 8.74 -9.78 -7.51
CA ALA A 55 7.69 -8.77 -7.74
C ALA A 55 6.41 -8.98 -6.90
N GLU A 56 6.00 -10.24 -6.65
CA GLU A 56 4.82 -10.56 -5.85
C GLU A 56 5.04 -10.18 -4.38
N GLN A 57 6.18 -10.57 -3.82
CA GLN A 57 6.53 -10.25 -2.43
C GLN A 57 6.75 -8.74 -2.25
N ALA A 58 7.40 -8.09 -3.21
CA ALA A 58 7.60 -6.66 -3.21
C ALA A 58 6.26 -5.90 -3.23
N ALA A 59 5.33 -6.27 -4.10
CA ALA A 59 3.99 -5.67 -4.13
C ALA A 59 3.23 -5.90 -2.81
N PHE A 60 3.30 -7.11 -2.25
CA PHE A 60 2.70 -7.42 -0.95
C PHE A 60 3.23 -6.51 0.16
N TRP A 61 4.54 -6.36 0.29
CA TRP A 61 5.14 -5.55 1.34
C TRP A 61 4.89 -4.06 1.18
N LEU A 62 4.88 -3.55 -0.06
CA LEU A 62 4.52 -2.17 -0.35
C LEU A 62 3.07 -1.87 0.06
N MET A 63 2.12 -2.74 -0.30
CA MET A 63 0.72 -2.58 0.10
C MET A 63 0.55 -2.64 1.61
N THR A 64 1.13 -3.64 2.28
CA THR A 64 1.08 -3.77 3.75
C THR A 64 1.62 -2.53 4.45
N THR A 65 2.68 -1.91 3.93
CA THR A 65 3.26 -0.68 4.49
C THR A 65 2.29 0.49 4.38
N VAL A 66 1.63 0.66 3.22
CA VAL A 66 0.63 1.70 3.00
C VAL A 66 -0.59 1.49 3.90
N ASP A 67 -1.11 0.27 3.99
CA ASP A 67 -2.26 -0.05 4.84
C ASP A 67 -1.94 0.20 6.33
N GLY A 68 -0.75 -0.18 6.78
CA GLY A 68 -0.27 0.10 8.13
C GLY A 68 -0.18 1.61 8.42
N ALA A 69 0.29 2.40 7.46
CA ALA A 69 0.35 3.86 7.58
C ALA A 69 -1.04 4.50 7.64
N ILE A 70 -2.00 4.00 6.85
CA ILE A 70 -3.41 4.44 6.90
C ILE A 70 -4.01 4.10 8.27
N GLY A 71 -3.82 2.87 8.75
CA GLY A 71 -4.29 2.44 10.07
C GLY A 71 -3.74 3.31 11.20
N LYS A 72 -2.43 3.57 11.18
CA LYS A 72 -1.75 4.50 12.09
C LYS A 72 -2.38 5.89 12.07
N LYS A 73 -2.63 6.45 10.89
CA LYS A 73 -3.30 7.76 10.74
C LYS A 73 -4.73 7.79 11.30
N GLY A 74 -5.43 6.65 11.29
CA GLY A 74 -6.75 6.51 11.90
C GLY A 74 -6.72 6.47 13.43
N MET A 75 -5.62 5.99 14.02
CA MET A 75 -5.45 5.81 15.47
C MET A 75 -4.73 6.98 16.14
N GLU A 76 -3.78 7.60 15.45
CA GLU A 76 -2.91 8.66 15.96
C GLU A 76 -3.16 9.94 15.15
N SER A 77 -3.87 10.92 15.72
CA SER A 77 -4.22 12.19 15.04
C SER A 77 -3.00 12.98 14.57
N ASP A 78 -1.87 12.80 15.27
CA ASP A 78 -0.63 13.54 15.02
C ASP A 78 0.30 12.77 14.07
N PHE A 79 -0.12 11.60 13.57
CA PHE A 79 0.64 10.85 12.59
C PHE A 79 0.68 11.59 11.26
N LYS A 80 1.84 12.16 10.97
CA LYS A 80 2.13 12.85 9.71
C LYS A 80 2.89 11.93 8.76
N GLY A 81 2.17 10.98 8.16
CA GLY A 81 2.76 10.02 7.21
C GLY A 81 3.52 10.69 6.06
N ALA A 82 3.08 11.88 5.63
CA ALA A 82 3.74 12.67 4.58
C ALA A 82 5.15 13.14 4.96
N GLU A 83 5.40 13.45 6.25
CA GLU A 83 6.72 13.89 6.73
C GLU A 83 7.76 12.75 6.74
N ASN A 84 7.31 11.50 6.57
CA ASN A 84 8.19 10.32 6.55
C ASN A 84 8.33 9.71 5.15
N LEU A 85 7.77 10.34 4.11
CA LEU A 85 7.81 9.80 2.76
C LEU A 85 9.24 9.72 2.21
N ASP A 86 10.09 10.71 2.48
CA ASP A 86 11.49 10.69 2.03
C ASP A 86 12.26 9.50 2.63
N PHE A 87 12.03 9.22 3.91
CA PHE A 87 12.64 8.08 4.59
C PHE A 87 12.11 6.75 4.04
N LEU A 88 10.79 6.64 3.78
CA LEU A 88 10.21 5.48 3.13
C LEU A 88 10.78 5.25 1.72
N THR A 89 10.89 6.31 0.92
CA THR A 89 11.51 6.25 -0.41
C THR A 89 12.95 5.77 -0.32
N TYR A 90 13.73 6.27 0.64
CA TYR A 90 15.10 5.81 0.86
C TYR A 90 15.15 4.30 1.20
N MET A 91 14.29 3.81 2.10
CA MET A 91 14.23 2.38 2.43
C MET A 91 13.84 1.52 1.22
N ILE A 92 12.86 1.98 0.42
CA ILE A 92 12.43 1.29 -0.80
C ILE A 92 13.58 1.25 -1.80
N GLN A 93 14.26 2.36 -2.06
CA GLN A 93 15.41 2.40 -2.97
C GLN A 93 16.50 1.43 -2.52
N LYS A 94 16.89 1.47 -1.25
CA LYS A 94 17.88 0.53 -0.69
C LYS A 94 17.48 -0.94 -0.86
N THR A 95 16.18 -1.23 -0.78
CA THR A 95 15.68 -2.60 -0.95
C THR A 95 15.62 -3.01 -2.42
N PHE A 96 15.27 -2.10 -3.32
CA PHE A 96 14.93 -2.42 -4.72
C PHE A 96 16.09 -2.23 -5.70
N THR A 97 17.11 -1.44 -5.39
CA THR A 97 18.22 -1.12 -6.32
C THR A 97 19.57 -1.69 -5.86
N SER A 98 19.54 -2.68 -4.96
CA SER A 98 20.75 -3.22 -4.34
C SER A 98 21.54 -4.18 -5.23
#